data_AF-A0A2N2LCD0-F1
#
_entry.id   AF-A0A2N2LCD0-F1
#
_cell.length_a   1.000
_cell.length_b   1.000
_cell.length_c   1.000
_cell.angle_alpha   90.00
_cell.angle_beta   90.00
_cell.angle_gamma   90.00
#
_symmetry.space_group_name_H-M   'P 1'
#
loop_
_entity.id
_entity.type
_entity.pdbx_description
1 polymer ?
#
loop_
_entity_poly.entity_id
_entity_poly.type
_entity_poly.pdbx_seq_one_letter_code
_entity_poly.pdbx_strand_id
1 'polypeptide(L)'
;MIYFRDPFGTYYAVEVFTRSEWRDSLLDPPARDLADARLLLLGAAEAPPVPLPAWFAVSSLSIDTPEVASAAARAWPHSPWFRPPGELPEAYIVAGFQALCPPHPPCEAGPHARDSLVAFLRDRPGVLGRIAEEGRDGFDRGLRVHWRDPAAFARDIFQERLRDAGAARALSTIAALEAALIAPEGVEYLPLSEDRADLGPRLDFERYFLAPRDFDAAVAEAADWVERYRRQADAYHHRLADEGLEILRGVTPAVSAVEVLDRFNRSSRPVGMEASRRLLTSVESIQALIRARGSGLPAGIMLGRAPAEFAEARLAAAAVLAAVDVQRRRSSARPAAADHTA
;
A
#
# COMPACT_ATOMS: atom_id res chain seq x y z
N MET A 1 17.47 12.95 17.07
CA MET A 1 17.79 12.25 15.82
C MET A 1 19.07 12.83 15.28
N ILE A 2 19.93 12.02 14.67
CA ILE A 2 21.17 12.48 14.03
C ILE A 2 21.12 12.09 12.56
N TYR A 3 21.48 13.01 11.68
CA TYR A 3 21.54 12.77 10.24
C TYR A 3 22.98 12.51 9.82
N PHE A 4 23.13 11.57 8.90
CA PHE A 4 24.41 11.21 8.31
C PHE A 4 24.27 11.16 6.79
N ARG A 5 25.42 11.21 6.11
CA ARG A 5 25.52 11.08 4.66
C ARG A 5 26.42 9.90 4.33
N ASP A 6 25.95 9.00 3.48
CA ASP A 6 26.76 7.89 2.98
C ASP A 6 27.75 8.36 1.90
N PRO A 7 28.73 7.52 1.49
CA PRO A 7 29.71 7.89 0.46
C PRO A 7 29.10 8.25 -0.90
N PHE A 8 27.86 7.83 -1.18
CA PHE A 8 27.13 8.13 -2.42
C PHE A 8 26.29 9.40 -2.32
N GLY A 9 26.27 10.03 -1.14
CA GLY A 9 25.52 11.24 -0.87
C GLY A 9 24.07 11.04 -0.45
N THR A 10 23.68 9.82 -0.06
CA THR A 10 22.38 9.54 0.53
C THR A 10 22.34 10.02 1.98
N TYR A 11 21.37 10.87 2.30
CA TYR A 11 21.07 11.21 3.68
C TYR A 11 20.25 10.09 4.34
N TYR A 12 20.63 9.74 5.56
CA TYR A 12 19.91 8.81 6.41
C TYR A 12 19.87 9.31 7.85
N ALA A 13 18.81 8.95 8.55
CA ALA A 13 18.56 9.35 9.92
C ALA A 13 18.78 8.19 10.89
N VAL A 14 19.40 8.50 12.02
CA VAL A 14 19.57 7.56 13.13
C VAL A 14 18.83 8.08 14.34
N GLU A 15 17.92 7.26 14.85
CA GLU A 15 17.28 7.47 16.13
C GLU A 15 18.23 7.02 17.24
N VAL A 16 18.64 7.96 18.09
CA VAL A 16 19.56 7.69 19.20
C VAL A 16 18.79 7.71 20.51
N PHE A 17 18.79 6.59 21.23
CA PHE A 17 18.21 6.49 22.56
C PHE A 17 19.30 6.37 23.62
N THR A 18 19.09 6.99 24.77
CA THR A 18 19.86 6.68 25.98
C THR A 18 18.93 6.00 26.97
N ARG A 19 19.27 4.78 27.40
CA ARG A 19 18.50 4.02 28.39
C ARG A 19 19.41 3.35 29.39
N SER A 20 18.93 3.26 30.63
CA SER A 20 19.53 2.47 31.68
C SER A 20 19.10 1.00 31.63
N GLU A 21 18.00 0.70 30.94
CA GLU A 21 17.37 -0.63 30.91
C GLU A 21 16.96 -1.06 29.48
N TRP A 22 17.02 -2.36 29.20
CA TRP A 22 16.59 -2.96 27.95
C TRP A 22 15.06 -3.05 27.81
N ARG A 23 14.55 -2.92 26.57
CA ARG A 23 13.15 -3.17 26.22
C ARG A 23 13.03 -3.84 24.87
N ASP A 24 12.21 -4.88 24.78
CA ASP A 24 12.02 -5.64 23.54
C ASP A 24 11.37 -4.83 22.41
N SER A 25 10.58 -3.80 22.75
CA SER A 25 10.02 -2.87 21.76
C SER A 25 11.09 -2.10 20.97
N LEU A 26 12.35 -2.11 21.41
CA LEU A 26 13.47 -1.52 20.66
C LEU A 26 13.88 -2.34 19.44
N LEU A 27 13.44 -3.60 19.37
CA LEU A 27 13.64 -4.49 18.23
C LEU A 27 12.67 -4.22 17.08
N ASP A 28 11.61 -3.44 17.31
CA ASP A 28 10.77 -2.95 16.23
C ASP A 28 11.53 -1.89 15.42
N PRO A 29 11.58 -2.00 14.08
CA PRO A 29 12.29 -1.03 13.26
C PRO A 29 11.70 0.38 13.46
N PRO A 30 12.52 1.45 13.38
CA PRO A 30 12.00 2.81 13.47
C PRO A 30 10.93 3.05 12.40
N ALA A 31 9.95 3.90 12.70
CA ALA A 31 9.01 4.34 11.69
C ALA A 31 9.78 5.01 10.54
N ARG A 32 9.42 4.66 9.29
CA ARG A 32 10.13 5.12 8.07
C ARG A 32 10.32 6.64 8.03
N ASP A 33 9.30 7.39 8.43
CA ASP A 33 9.34 8.85 8.42
C ASP A 33 10.31 9.40 9.47
N LEU A 34 10.51 8.68 10.58
CA LEU A 34 11.34 9.13 11.71
C LEU A 34 12.82 8.79 11.55
N ALA A 35 13.17 7.54 11.25
CA ALA A 35 14.57 7.15 11.15
C ALA A 35 14.77 5.92 10.27
N ASP A 36 16.00 5.76 9.79
CA ASP A 36 16.41 4.61 8.99
C ASP A 36 17.07 3.53 9.84
N ALA A 37 17.80 3.91 10.88
CA ALA A 37 18.46 3.00 11.80
C ALA A 37 18.30 3.47 13.25
N ARG A 38 18.62 2.59 14.19
CA ARG A 38 18.57 2.89 15.63
C ARG A 38 19.94 2.65 16.27
N LEU A 39 20.29 3.56 17.16
CA LEU A 39 21.44 3.42 18.05
C LEU A 39 20.96 3.54 19.50
N LEU A 40 21.20 2.51 20.30
CA LEU A 40 20.95 2.54 21.74
C LEU A 40 22.27 2.77 22.48
N LEU A 41 22.30 3.80 23.30
CA LEU A 41 23.31 4.01 24.32
C LEU A 41 22.83 3.36 25.61
N LEU A 42 23.34 2.16 25.89
CA LEU A 42 22.94 1.36 27.05
C LEU A 42 23.91 1.58 28.21
N GLY A 43 23.37 1.88 29.39
CA GLY A 43 24.16 1.99 30.62
C GLY A 43 24.91 0.69 30.94
N ALA A 44 26.10 0.81 31.55
CA ALA A 44 27.06 -0.28 31.75
C ALA A 44 26.58 -1.50 32.57
N ALA A 45 25.36 -1.48 33.11
CA ALA A 45 24.85 -2.52 34.00
C ALA A 45 24.09 -3.65 33.29
N GLU A 46 23.65 -3.48 32.04
CA GLU A 46 22.83 -4.46 31.33
C GLU A 46 23.43 -4.81 29.96
N ALA A 47 23.45 -6.10 29.61
CA ALA A 47 23.90 -6.57 28.31
C ALA A 47 22.69 -6.69 27.36
N PRO A 48 22.79 -6.22 26.10
CA PRO A 48 21.70 -6.38 25.15
C PRO A 48 21.51 -7.86 24.78
N PRO A 49 20.28 -8.29 24.45
CA PRO A 49 20.05 -9.64 23.95
C PRO A 49 20.77 -9.82 22.60
N VAL A 50 21.36 -11.00 22.42
CA VAL A 50 22.06 -11.39 21.18
C VAL A 50 21.31 -12.58 20.57
N PRO A 51 21.07 -12.62 19.24
CA PRO A 51 21.52 -11.66 18.23
C PRO A 51 20.63 -10.41 18.08
N LEU A 52 21.26 -9.28 17.79
CA LEU A 52 20.58 -8.04 17.42
C LEU A 52 20.34 -7.97 15.91
N PRO A 53 19.26 -7.30 15.46
CA PRO A 53 19.08 -6.97 14.05
C PRO A 53 20.25 -6.12 13.53
N ALA A 54 20.71 -6.38 12.32
CA ALA A 54 21.89 -5.69 11.76
C ALA A 54 21.70 -4.18 11.52
N TRP A 55 20.45 -3.68 11.49
CA TRP A 55 20.11 -2.25 11.45
C TRP A 55 20.10 -1.57 12.82
N PHE A 56 20.25 -2.35 13.89
CA PHE A 56 20.23 -1.86 15.27
C PHE A 56 21.62 -1.97 15.89
N ALA A 57 22.19 -0.83 16.25
CA ALA A 57 23.46 -0.76 16.96
C ALA A 57 23.25 -0.46 18.45
N VAL A 58 24.10 -1.05 19.30
CA VAL A 58 24.21 -0.72 20.72
C VAL A 58 25.63 -0.23 21.00
N SER A 59 25.75 0.86 21.75
CA SER A 59 27.02 1.41 22.21
C SER A 59 26.93 1.71 23.70
N SER A 60 28.06 1.58 24.42
CA SER A 60 28.17 1.97 25.83
C SER A 60 28.81 3.35 26.01
N LEU A 61 29.04 4.08 24.90
CA LEU A 61 29.80 5.33 24.83
C LEU A 61 28.87 6.55 24.62
N SER A 62 29.39 7.76 24.86
CA SER A 62 28.63 9.02 24.69
C SER A 62 28.35 9.37 23.23
N ILE A 63 27.31 10.18 22.98
CA ILE A 63 26.81 10.57 21.64
C ILE A 63 27.88 11.27 20.76
N ASP A 64 28.87 11.93 21.38
CA ASP A 64 29.81 12.81 20.66
C ASP A 64 31.05 12.10 20.07
N THR A 65 31.03 10.77 19.93
CA THR A 65 32.20 10.03 19.47
C THR A 65 32.11 9.57 18.00
N PRO A 66 33.25 9.47 17.28
CA PRO A 66 33.32 8.89 15.94
C PRO A 66 32.73 7.48 15.83
N GLU A 67 32.60 6.77 16.96
CA GLU A 67 31.97 5.45 17.01
C GLU A 67 30.48 5.49 16.65
N VAL A 68 29.77 6.58 16.96
CA VAL A 68 28.36 6.75 16.60
C VAL A 68 28.19 6.78 15.09
N ALA A 69 29.00 7.58 14.39
CA ALA A 69 29.01 7.65 12.94
C ALA A 69 29.41 6.31 12.31
N SER A 70 30.39 5.62 12.90
CA SER A 70 30.85 4.30 12.45
C SER A 70 29.76 3.22 12.61
N ALA A 71 29.05 3.23 13.74
CA ALA A 71 27.94 2.31 13.99
C ALA A 71 26.75 2.59 13.07
N ALA A 72 26.41 3.87 12.88
CA ALA A 72 25.41 4.33 11.93
C ALA A 72 25.72 3.87 10.50
N ALA A 73 26.96 4.04 10.04
CA ALA A 73 27.40 3.63 8.71
C ALA A 73 27.34 2.11 8.49
N ARG A 74 27.57 1.31 9.55
CA ARG A 74 27.40 -0.16 9.50
C ARG A 74 25.93 -0.57 9.50
N ALA A 75 25.09 0.13 10.26
CA ALA A 75 23.67 -0.20 10.39
C ALA A 75 22.86 0.19 9.14
N TRP A 76 23.23 1.29 8.47
CA TRP A 76 22.49 1.84 7.33
C TRP A 76 22.25 0.83 6.19
N PRO A 77 23.27 0.11 5.67
CA PRO A 77 23.07 -0.91 4.62
C PRO A 77 22.13 -2.05 4.99
N HIS A 78 21.88 -2.25 6.28
CA HIS A 78 21.00 -3.31 6.79
C HIS A 78 19.62 -2.80 7.20
N SER A 79 19.38 -1.49 7.07
CA SER A 79 18.08 -0.88 7.36
C SER A 79 16.97 -1.53 6.53
N PRO A 80 15.78 -1.80 7.10
CA PRO A 80 14.62 -2.19 6.31
C PRO A 80 14.17 -1.08 5.34
N TRP A 81 14.62 0.16 5.59
CA TRP A 81 14.38 1.34 4.78
C TRP A 81 15.59 1.71 3.93
N PHE A 82 16.60 0.83 3.82
CA PHE A 82 17.77 1.07 3.00
C PHE A 82 17.36 1.36 1.56
N ARG A 83 17.96 2.40 1.00
CA ARG A 83 17.71 2.84 -0.38
C ARG A 83 19.01 2.74 -1.15
N PRO A 84 19.05 2.07 -2.31
CA PRO A 84 20.23 2.09 -3.16
C PRO A 84 20.54 3.53 -3.60
N PRO A 85 21.77 3.81 -4.05
CA PRO A 85 22.10 5.10 -4.66
C PRO A 85 21.10 5.45 -5.77
N GLY A 86 20.67 6.71 -5.80
CA GLY A 86 19.69 7.22 -6.76
C GLY A 86 19.90 8.72 -6.92
N GLU A 87 18.87 9.43 -7.38
CA GLU A 87 18.94 10.87 -7.56
C GLU A 87 19.31 11.58 -6.25
N LEU A 88 20.23 12.54 -6.36
CA LEU A 88 20.69 13.33 -5.23
C LEU A 88 19.62 14.38 -4.86
N PRO A 89 19.56 14.84 -3.60
CA PRO A 89 18.60 15.85 -3.15
C PRO A 89 18.58 17.12 -4.02
N GLU A 90 19.73 17.49 -4.59
CA GLU A 90 19.84 18.62 -5.52
C GLU A 90 18.92 18.48 -6.73
N ALA A 91 18.75 17.27 -7.28
CA ALA A 91 17.85 17.04 -8.42
C ALA A 91 16.38 17.26 -8.04
N TYR A 92 15.97 16.84 -6.85
CA TYR A 92 14.63 17.10 -6.31
C TYR A 92 14.41 18.59 -6.06
N ILE A 93 15.40 19.30 -5.51
CA ILE A 93 15.34 20.75 -5.29
C ILE A 93 15.18 21.49 -6.62
N VAL A 94 15.95 21.12 -7.64
CA VAL A 94 15.83 21.72 -8.98
C VAL A 94 14.44 21.47 -9.55
N ALA A 95 13.98 20.22 -9.57
CA ALA A 95 12.69 19.85 -10.15
C ALA A 95 11.51 20.52 -9.42
N GLY A 96 11.51 20.50 -8.09
CA GLY A 96 10.48 21.16 -7.29
C GLY A 96 10.49 22.67 -7.47
N PHE A 97 11.66 23.31 -7.53
CA PHE A 97 11.76 24.76 -7.73
C PHE A 97 11.27 25.16 -9.12
N GLN A 98 11.64 24.40 -10.15
CA GLN A 98 11.11 24.58 -11.49
C GLN A 98 9.59 24.43 -11.52
N ALA A 99 9.03 23.51 -10.74
CA ALA A 99 7.59 23.34 -10.58
C ALA A 99 6.91 24.49 -9.82
N LEU A 100 7.64 25.37 -9.11
CA LEU A 100 7.08 26.63 -8.55
C LEU A 100 6.89 27.71 -9.60
N CYS A 101 7.67 27.64 -10.67
CA CYS A 101 7.70 28.65 -11.72
C CYS A 101 6.70 28.40 -12.85
N PRO A 102 6.49 29.38 -13.76
CA PRO A 102 5.96 29.08 -15.07
C PRO A 102 6.78 27.94 -15.72
N PRO A 103 6.12 26.93 -16.30
CA PRO A 103 6.80 25.73 -16.83
C PRO A 103 7.63 26.00 -18.08
N HIS A 104 7.39 27.10 -18.80
CA HIS A 104 8.20 27.48 -19.96
C HIS A 104 8.44 29.00 -20.08
N PRO A 105 9.71 29.43 -20.23
CA PRO A 105 10.93 28.63 -20.08
C PRO A 105 11.12 28.17 -18.61
N PRO A 106 11.77 27.01 -18.37
CA PRO A 106 12.00 26.54 -17.01
C PRO A 106 12.90 27.52 -16.25
N CYS A 107 12.55 27.84 -15.01
CA CYS A 107 13.40 28.66 -14.16
C CYS A 107 14.76 28.00 -13.91
N GLU A 108 15.82 28.80 -13.96
CA GLU A 108 17.14 28.37 -13.48
C GLU A 108 17.13 28.30 -11.95
N ALA A 109 17.52 27.16 -11.40
CA ALA A 109 17.62 26.97 -9.96
C ALA A 109 18.85 27.71 -9.42
N GLY A 110 18.62 28.86 -8.77
CA GLY A 110 19.67 29.63 -8.11
C GLY A 110 20.00 29.13 -6.69
N PRO A 111 20.94 29.79 -5.99
CA PRO A 111 21.34 29.44 -4.62
C PRO A 111 20.19 29.42 -3.59
N HIS A 112 19.12 30.17 -3.86
CA HIS A 112 17.94 30.29 -2.98
C HIS A 112 16.77 29.36 -3.38
N ALA A 113 16.98 28.43 -4.31
CA ALA A 113 15.93 27.53 -4.79
C ALA A 113 15.33 26.70 -3.64
N ARG A 114 16.17 26.19 -2.74
CA ARG A 114 15.74 25.45 -1.55
C ARG A 114 14.92 26.32 -0.62
N ASP A 115 15.37 27.53 -0.30
CA ASP A 115 14.67 28.41 0.64
C ASP A 115 13.27 28.78 0.12
N SER A 116 13.17 29.01 -1.19
CA SER A 116 11.90 29.26 -1.87
C SER A 116 10.95 28.06 -1.80
N LEU A 117 11.48 26.85 -2.02
CA LEU A 117 10.76 25.59 -1.87
C LEU A 117 10.26 25.39 -0.44
N VAL A 118 11.16 25.48 0.55
CA VAL A 118 10.83 25.31 1.97
C VAL A 118 9.75 26.31 2.39
N ALA A 119 9.85 27.57 1.95
CA ALA A 119 8.83 28.57 2.22
C ALA A 119 7.46 28.19 1.62
N PHE A 120 7.41 27.73 0.37
CA PHE A 120 6.17 27.27 -0.26
C PHE A 120 5.57 26.04 0.43
N LEU A 121 6.42 25.13 0.89
CA LEU A 121 6.03 23.84 1.44
C LEU A 121 5.51 23.92 2.88
N ARG A 122 6.04 24.85 3.69
CA ARG A 122 5.75 24.97 5.12
C ARG A 122 4.25 25.08 5.43
N ASP A 123 3.50 25.76 4.58
CA ASP A 123 2.06 25.98 4.78
C ASP A 123 1.20 24.84 4.19
N ARG A 124 1.81 23.76 3.69
CA ARG A 124 1.12 22.66 3.03
C ARG A 124 0.78 21.52 3.99
N PRO A 125 -0.38 20.88 3.84
CA PRO A 125 -0.73 19.74 4.67
C PRO A 125 0.14 18.52 4.34
N GLY A 126 0.18 17.56 5.27
CA GLY A 126 0.75 16.24 5.04
C GLY A 126 2.27 16.23 4.98
N VAL A 127 2.83 15.43 4.09
CA VAL A 127 4.29 15.19 3.99
C VAL A 127 5.03 16.46 3.60
N LEU A 128 4.47 17.25 2.67
CA LEU A 128 5.09 18.46 2.13
C LEU A 128 5.44 19.48 3.23
N GLY A 129 4.49 19.79 4.13
CA GLY A 129 4.74 20.66 5.28
C GLY A 129 5.71 20.06 6.28
N ARG A 130 5.56 18.76 6.61
CA ARG A 130 6.43 18.09 7.59
C ARG A 130 7.90 18.16 7.20
N ILE A 131 8.24 17.83 5.94
CA ILE A 131 9.66 17.83 5.53
C ILE A 131 10.27 19.24 5.58
N ALA A 132 9.47 20.29 5.39
CA ALA A 132 9.91 21.68 5.42
C ALA A 132 10.30 22.15 6.84
N GLU A 133 9.91 21.41 7.87
CA GLU A 133 10.22 21.68 9.28
C GLU A 133 11.49 20.96 9.77
N GLU A 134 11.98 19.93 9.06
CA GLU A 134 13.07 19.04 9.53
C GLU A 134 14.50 19.61 9.39
N GLY A 135 14.64 20.90 9.05
CA GLY A 135 15.93 21.51 8.72
C GLY A 135 16.54 20.92 7.44
N ARG A 136 17.79 21.28 7.12
CA ARG A 136 18.41 20.94 5.82
C ARG A 136 18.54 19.44 5.58
N ASP A 137 19.16 18.72 6.51
CA ASP A 137 19.49 17.31 6.30
C ASP A 137 18.25 16.41 6.38
N GLY A 138 17.28 16.78 7.24
CA GLY A 138 15.97 16.13 7.29
C GLY A 138 15.15 16.36 6.03
N PHE A 139 15.11 17.59 5.51
CA PHE A 139 14.50 17.89 4.22
C PHE A 139 15.11 17.06 3.08
N ASP A 140 16.44 17.07 2.96
CA ASP A 140 17.18 16.34 1.91
C ASP A 140 16.94 14.82 2.01
N ARG A 141 16.83 14.27 3.23
CA ARG A 141 16.41 12.87 3.46
C ARG A 141 14.96 12.64 3.05
N GLY A 142 14.04 13.50 3.53
CA GLY A 142 12.60 13.39 3.33
C GLY A 142 12.21 13.31 1.85
N LEU A 143 12.89 14.08 1.01
CA LEU A 143 12.72 14.04 -0.45
C LEU A 143 12.87 12.62 -1.03
N ARG A 144 13.85 11.85 -0.57
CA ARG A 144 14.06 10.46 -1.02
C ARG A 144 13.24 9.43 -0.27
N VAL A 145 12.76 9.77 0.92
CA VAL A 145 11.88 8.89 1.70
C VAL A 145 10.50 8.85 1.07
N HIS A 146 9.97 9.99 0.64
CA HIS A 146 8.57 10.12 0.25
C HIS A 146 8.33 10.07 -1.26
N TRP A 147 9.31 10.46 -2.08
CA TRP A 147 9.19 10.43 -3.54
C TRP A 147 10.16 9.44 -4.15
N ARG A 148 9.69 8.76 -5.20
CA ARG A 148 10.49 7.79 -5.96
C ARG A 148 11.58 8.46 -6.78
N ASP A 149 11.25 9.62 -7.35
CA ASP A 149 12.10 10.39 -8.26
C ASP A 149 11.74 11.89 -8.20
N PRO A 150 12.60 12.79 -8.73
CA PRO A 150 12.35 14.23 -8.75
C PRO A 150 11.07 14.64 -9.48
N ALA A 151 10.63 13.89 -10.50
CA ALA A 151 9.43 14.20 -11.27
C ALA A 151 8.16 13.96 -10.45
N ALA A 152 8.12 12.89 -9.65
CA ALA A 152 7.03 12.64 -8.70
C ALA A 152 6.92 13.76 -7.64
N PHE A 153 8.05 14.28 -7.16
CA PHE A 153 8.05 15.42 -6.25
C PHE A 153 7.54 16.70 -6.94
N ALA A 154 8.03 17.00 -8.15
CA ALA A 154 7.56 18.14 -8.94
C ALA A 154 6.05 18.06 -9.23
N ARG A 155 5.51 16.87 -9.49
CA ARG A 155 4.07 16.63 -9.67
C ARG A 155 3.27 17.08 -8.45
N ASP A 156 3.72 16.74 -7.23
CA ASP A 156 3.07 17.16 -5.99
C ASP A 156 3.11 18.69 -5.81
N ILE A 157 4.22 19.35 -6.20
CA ILE A 157 4.31 20.81 -6.20
C ILE A 157 3.29 21.42 -7.16
N PHE A 158 3.20 20.92 -8.40
CA PHE A 158 2.19 21.40 -9.35
C PHE A 158 0.77 21.17 -8.84
N GLN A 159 0.51 20.05 -8.17
CA GLN A 159 -0.78 19.75 -7.56
C GLN A 159 -1.16 20.79 -6.48
N GLU A 160 -0.22 21.15 -5.60
CA GLU A 160 -0.46 22.19 -4.60
C GLU A 160 -0.69 23.56 -5.22
N ARG A 161 0.06 23.92 -6.27
CA ARG A 161 -0.17 25.16 -7.01
C ARG A 161 -1.53 25.19 -7.69
N LEU A 162 -1.96 24.06 -8.25
CA LEU A 162 -3.29 23.90 -8.84
C LEU A 162 -4.38 24.07 -7.77
N ARG A 163 -4.14 23.59 -6.55
CA ARG A 163 -5.02 23.82 -5.39
C ARG A 163 -5.09 25.31 -5.04
N ASP A 164 -3.96 26.00 -4.99
CA ASP A 164 -3.91 27.46 -4.73
C ASP A 164 -4.64 28.27 -5.81
N ALA A 165 -4.60 27.80 -7.06
CA ALA A 165 -5.36 28.38 -8.17
C ALA A 165 -6.88 28.12 -8.09
N GLY A 166 -7.36 27.41 -7.06
CA GLY A 166 -8.79 27.15 -6.84
C GLY A 166 -9.37 26.00 -7.66
N ALA A 167 -8.53 25.18 -8.31
CA ALA A 167 -8.97 24.11 -9.20
C ALA A 167 -9.34 22.80 -8.46
N ALA A 168 -10.04 22.92 -7.31
CA ALA A 168 -10.44 21.79 -6.47
C ALA A 168 -11.27 20.74 -7.24
N ARG A 169 -12.13 21.19 -8.16
CA ARG A 169 -12.94 20.28 -9.00
C ARG A 169 -12.06 19.47 -9.95
N ALA A 170 -11.07 20.09 -10.59
CA ALA A 170 -10.13 19.39 -11.48
C ALA A 170 -9.35 18.32 -10.71
N LEU A 171 -8.80 18.68 -9.54
CA LEU A 171 -8.10 17.75 -8.65
C LEU A 171 -8.97 16.56 -8.26
N SER A 172 -10.24 16.80 -7.89
CA SER A 172 -11.17 15.72 -7.54
C SER A 172 -11.48 14.81 -8.73
N THR A 173 -11.60 15.36 -9.95
CA THR A 173 -11.84 14.57 -11.17
C THR A 173 -10.63 13.71 -11.51
N ILE A 174 -9.43 14.28 -11.45
CA ILE A 174 -8.18 13.57 -11.72
C ILE A 174 -7.98 12.44 -10.71
N ALA A 175 -8.18 12.71 -9.41
CA ALA A 175 -8.11 11.69 -8.38
C ALA A 175 -9.11 10.54 -8.60
N ALA A 176 -10.34 10.83 -9.05
CA ALA A 176 -11.33 9.81 -9.38
C ALA A 176 -10.92 8.96 -10.60
N LEU A 177 -10.31 9.59 -11.61
CA LEU A 177 -9.79 8.90 -12.80
C LEU A 177 -8.57 8.01 -12.47
N GLU A 178 -7.68 8.48 -11.60
CA GLU A 178 -6.52 7.72 -11.13
C GLU A 178 -6.92 6.54 -10.23
N ALA A 179 -7.92 6.73 -9.36
CA ALA A 179 -8.42 5.68 -8.47
C ALA A 179 -9.24 4.60 -9.21
N ALA A 180 -9.71 4.86 -10.43
CA ALA A 180 -10.49 3.91 -11.19
C ALA A 180 -9.69 2.65 -11.54
N LEU A 181 -10.32 1.48 -11.37
CA LEU A 181 -9.74 0.18 -11.68
C LEU A 181 -10.58 -0.54 -12.74
N ILE A 182 -9.94 -0.87 -13.86
CA ILE A 182 -10.52 -1.64 -14.99
C ILE A 182 -9.56 -2.79 -15.29
N ALA A 183 -10.11 -3.99 -15.40
CA ALA A 183 -9.37 -5.20 -15.70
C ALA A 183 -9.00 -5.23 -17.19
N PRO A 184 -7.74 -5.55 -17.54
CA PRO A 184 -7.32 -5.66 -18.94
C PRO A 184 -8.14 -6.67 -19.75
N GLU A 185 -8.67 -7.71 -19.11
CA GLU A 185 -9.40 -8.80 -19.75
C GLU A 185 -10.89 -8.48 -19.99
N GLY A 186 -11.39 -7.39 -19.40
CA GLY A 186 -12.79 -6.98 -19.48
C GLY A 186 -13.11 -6.30 -20.81
N VAL A 187 -13.28 -7.07 -21.89
CA VAL A 187 -13.51 -6.54 -23.25
C VAL A 187 -14.69 -5.55 -23.34
N GLU A 188 -15.74 -5.73 -22.54
CA GLU A 188 -16.89 -4.80 -22.42
C GLU A 188 -16.47 -3.39 -22.00
N TYR A 189 -15.37 -3.26 -21.26
CA TYR A 189 -14.86 -2.02 -20.66
C TYR A 189 -13.62 -1.46 -21.39
N LEU A 190 -13.20 -2.09 -22.50
CA LEU A 190 -12.04 -1.65 -23.27
C LEU A 190 -12.13 -0.16 -23.68
N PRO A 191 -13.27 0.36 -24.18
CA PRO A 191 -13.38 1.78 -24.51
C PRO A 191 -13.13 2.71 -23.31
N LEU A 192 -13.61 2.34 -22.10
CA LEU A 192 -13.33 3.14 -20.90
C LEU A 192 -11.84 3.11 -20.54
N SER A 193 -11.17 1.98 -20.73
CA SER A 193 -9.73 1.85 -20.48
C SER A 193 -8.91 2.67 -21.47
N GLU A 194 -9.29 2.65 -22.76
CA GLU A 194 -8.63 3.43 -23.82
C GLU A 194 -8.82 4.93 -23.60
N ASP A 195 -10.06 5.38 -23.35
CA ASP A 195 -10.38 6.78 -23.03
C ASP A 195 -9.56 7.26 -21.82
N ARG A 196 -9.43 6.43 -20.78
CA ARG A 196 -8.63 6.77 -19.59
C ARG A 196 -7.15 6.93 -19.92
N ALA A 197 -6.61 6.04 -20.75
CA ALA A 197 -5.21 6.09 -21.16
C ALA A 197 -4.89 7.33 -22.01
N ASP A 198 -5.83 7.77 -22.86
CA ASP A 198 -5.72 9.03 -23.62
C ASP A 198 -5.77 10.25 -22.69
N LEU A 199 -6.69 10.26 -21.72
CA LEU A 199 -6.88 11.38 -20.80
C LEU A 199 -5.68 11.59 -19.85
N GLY A 200 -5.01 10.52 -19.41
CA GLY A 200 -3.91 10.59 -18.44
C GLY A 200 -2.83 11.63 -18.78
N PRO A 201 -2.15 11.53 -19.94
CA PRO A 201 -1.14 12.50 -20.37
C PRO A 201 -1.68 13.93 -20.57
N ARG A 202 -2.97 14.09 -20.85
CA ARG A 202 -3.61 15.39 -21.06
C ARG A 202 -3.94 16.10 -19.74
N LEU A 203 -4.08 15.34 -18.67
CA LEU A 203 -4.37 15.80 -17.30
C LEU A 203 -3.11 15.92 -16.43
N ASP A 204 -1.92 15.96 -17.02
CA ASP A 204 -0.71 16.31 -16.29
C ASP A 204 -0.84 17.71 -15.67
N PHE A 205 -0.53 17.87 -14.39
CA PHE A 205 -0.65 19.15 -13.69
C PHE A 205 0.26 20.23 -14.29
N GLU A 206 1.38 19.86 -14.92
CA GLU A 206 2.21 20.82 -15.65
C GLU A 206 1.45 21.45 -16.82
N ARG A 207 0.58 20.68 -17.49
CA ARG A 207 -0.22 21.17 -18.63
C ARG A 207 -1.21 22.25 -18.25
N TYR A 208 -1.70 22.27 -17.02
CA TYR A 208 -2.53 23.36 -16.53
C TYR A 208 -1.83 24.71 -16.69
N PHE A 209 -0.52 24.76 -16.44
CA PHE A 209 0.27 25.99 -16.51
C PHE A 209 0.82 26.28 -17.92
N LEU A 210 0.96 25.26 -18.78
CA LEU A 210 1.40 25.42 -20.18
C LEU A 210 0.26 25.78 -21.13
N ALA A 211 -0.87 25.09 -21.01
CA ALA A 211 -2.02 25.18 -21.91
C ALA A 211 -3.34 25.07 -21.12
N PRO A 212 -3.73 26.11 -20.35
CA PRO A 212 -4.88 26.04 -19.45
C PRO A 212 -6.19 25.64 -20.13
N ARG A 213 -6.44 26.13 -21.35
CA ARG A 213 -7.67 25.83 -22.10
C ARG A 213 -7.78 24.36 -22.50
N ASP A 214 -6.66 23.76 -22.93
CA ASP A 214 -6.62 22.36 -23.33
C ASP A 214 -6.74 21.45 -22.10
N PHE A 215 -6.15 21.87 -20.98
CA PHE A 215 -6.31 21.20 -19.69
C PHE A 215 -7.76 21.25 -19.21
N ASP A 216 -8.41 22.42 -19.25
CA ASP A 216 -9.82 22.58 -18.85
C ASP A 216 -10.75 21.71 -19.72
N ALA A 217 -10.50 21.63 -21.03
CA ALA A 217 -11.21 20.73 -21.92
C ALA A 217 -11.01 19.26 -21.53
N ALA A 218 -9.77 18.84 -21.26
CA ALA A 218 -9.48 17.49 -20.79
C ALA A 218 -10.15 17.18 -19.44
N VAL A 219 -10.23 18.14 -18.52
CA VAL A 219 -10.94 17.98 -17.23
C VAL A 219 -12.45 17.79 -17.45
N ALA A 220 -13.05 18.49 -18.40
CA ALA A 220 -14.46 18.31 -18.75
C ALA A 220 -14.71 16.90 -19.33
N GLU A 221 -13.88 16.46 -20.27
CA GLU A 221 -13.94 15.10 -20.82
C GLU A 221 -13.73 14.03 -19.73
N ALA A 222 -12.81 14.26 -18.79
CA ALA A 222 -12.58 13.38 -17.67
C ALA A 222 -13.75 13.33 -16.70
N ALA A 223 -14.46 14.44 -16.48
CA ALA A 223 -15.66 14.45 -15.66
C ALA A 223 -16.78 13.59 -16.28
N ASP A 224 -16.97 13.69 -17.58
CA ASP A 224 -17.93 12.86 -18.33
C ASP A 224 -17.51 11.37 -18.31
N TRP A 225 -16.21 11.11 -18.42
CA TRP A 225 -15.65 9.76 -18.29
C TRP A 225 -15.91 9.18 -16.89
N VAL A 226 -15.67 9.95 -15.81
CA VAL A 226 -15.90 9.50 -14.42
C VAL A 226 -17.37 9.14 -14.21
N GLU A 227 -18.30 9.90 -14.78
CA GLU A 227 -19.73 9.61 -14.68
C GLU A 227 -20.14 8.35 -15.47
N ARG A 228 -19.52 8.09 -16.63
CA ARG A 228 -19.69 6.82 -17.36
C ARG A 228 -19.12 5.65 -16.55
N TYR A 229 -17.93 5.81 -15.99
CA TYR A 229 -17.27 4.79 -15.17
C TYR A 229 -18.13 4.41 -13.96
N ARG A 230 -18.65 5.40 -13.20
CA ARG A 230 -19.51 5.14 -12.03
C ARG A 230 -20.75 4.35 -12.38
N ARG A 231 -21.48 4.74 -13.44
CA ARG A 231 -22.67 4.01 -13.89
C ARG A 231 -22.36 2.57 -14.27
N GLN A 232 -21.23 2.34 -14.95
CA GLN A 232 -20.81 0.98 -15.30
C GLN A 232 -20.36 0.17 -14.08
N ALA A 233 -19.68 0.80 -13.12
CA ALA A 233 -19.28 0.17 -11.87
C ALA A 233 -20.48 -0.22 -11.01
N ASP A 234 -21.49 0.65 -10.91
CA ASP A 234 -22.74 0.34 -10.20
C ASP A 234 -23.49 -0.82 -10.85
N ALA A 235 -23.63 -0.80 -12.18
CA ALA A 235 -24.25 -1.90 -12.92
C ALA A 235 -23.47 -3.21 -12.76
N TYR A 236 -22.14 -3.15 -12.80
CA TYR A 236 -21.27 -4.31 -12.59
C TYR A 236 -21.41 -4.88 -11.18
N HIS A 237 -21.42 -4.03 -10.15
CA HIS A 237 -21.63 -4.44 -8.77
C HIS A 237 -23.00 -5.08 -8.55
N HIS A 238 -24.05 -4.55 -9.17
CA HIS A 238 -25.36 -5.19 -9.15
C HIS A 238 -25.31 -6.60 -9.75
N ARG A 239 -24.68 -6.76 -10.93
CA ARG A 239 -24.51 -8.09 -11.56
C ARG A 239 -23.71 -9.04 -10.66
N LEU A 240 -22.63 -8.58 -10.04
CA LEU A 240 -21.82 -9.40 -9.12
C LEU A 240 -22.58 -9.79 -7.86
N ALA A 241 -23.38 -8.89 -7.28
CA ALA A 241 -24.18 -9.21 -6.10
C ALA A 241 -25.24 -10.28 -6.42
N ASP A 242 -25.89 -10.17 -7.59
CA ASP A 242 -26.88 -11.15 -8.03
C ASP A 242 -26.21 -12.52 -8.33
N GLU A 243 -25.04 -12.54 -8.99
CA GLU A 243 -24.26 -13.78 -9.17
C GLU A 243 -23.81 -14.37 -7.82
N GLY A 244 -23.34 -13.53 -6.89
CA GLY A 244 -22.93 -13.95 -5.55
C GLY A 244 -24.07 -14.63 -4.79
N LEU A 245 -25.30 -14.13 -4.90
CA LEU A 245 -26.49 -14.76 -4.31
C LEU A 245 -26.74 -16.14 -4.91
N GLU A 246 -26.61 -16.31 -6.23
CA GLU A 246 -26.75 -17.61 -6.88
C GLU A 246 -25.66 -18.60 -6.42
N ILE A 247 -24.41 -18.14 -6.26
CA ILE A 247 -23.32 -18.96 -5.73
C ILE A 247 -23.62 -19.41 -4.31
N LEU A 248 -24.04 -18.49 -3.43
CA LEU A 248 -24.38 -18.82 -2.04
C LEU A 248 -25.49 -19.87 -1.96
N ARG A 249 -26.52 -19.76 -2.80
CA ARG A 249 -27.56 -20.80 -2.92
C ARG A 249 -26.96 -22.14 -3.36
N GLY A 250 -26.09 -22.12 -4.37
CA GLY A 250 -25.44 -23.32 -4.90
C GLY A 250 -24.52 -24.03 -3.90
N VAL A 251 -23.81 -23.29 -3.05
CA VAL A 251 -22.88 -23.88 -2.06
C VAL A 251 -23.52 -24.21 -0.71
N THR A 252 -24.79 -23.82 -0.49
CA THR A 252 -25.53 -24.07 0.77
C THR A 252 -25.45 -25.54 1.22
N PRO A 253 -25.60 -26.56 0.35
CA PRO A 253 -25.47 -27.96 0.78
C PRO A 253 -24.09 -28.29 1.34
N ALA A 254 -23.02 -27.74 0.76
CA ALA A 254 -21.66 -27.95 1.22
C ALA A 254 -21.40 -27.25 2.56
N VAL A 255 -21.92 -26.02 2.74
CA VAL A 255 -21.83 -25.29 4.01
C VAL A 255 -22.49 -26.08 5.13
N SER A 256 -23.72 -26.58 4.94
CA SER A 256 -24.39 -27.44 5.93
C SER A 256 -23.63 -28.76 6.18
N ALA A 257 -22.88 -29.24 5.19
CA ALA A 257 -22.09 -30.46 5.32
C ALA A 257 -20.77 -30.27 6.09
N VAL A 258 -20.30 -29.02 6.30
CA VAL A 258 -19.11 -28.73 7.09
C VAL A 258 -19.25 -29.24 8.52
N GLU A 259 -20.38 -28.99 9.18
CA GLU A 259 -20.63 -29.47 10.56
C GLU A 259 -20.62 -31.00 10.65
N VAL A 260 -21.13 -31.67 9.61
CA VAL A 260 -21.13 -33.13 9.51
C VAL A 260 -19.70 -33.65 9.33
N LEU A 261 -18.92 -33.00 8.46
CA LEU A 261 -17.52 -33.33 8.23
C LEU A 261 -16.68 -33.15 9.50
N ASP A 262 -16.88 -32.05 10.22
CA ASP A 262 -16.22 -31.79 11.51
C ASP A 262 -16.54 -32.88 12.53
N ARG A 263 -17.80 -33.33 12.60
CA ARG A 263 -18.19 -34.45 13.47
C ARG A 263 -17.47 -35.74 13.10
N PHE A 264 -17.38 -36.07 11.81
CA PHE A 264 -16.63 -37.25 11.37
C PHE A 264 -15.14 -37.13 11.71
N ASN A 265 -14.53 -35.98 11.44
CA ASN A 265 -13.11 -35.72 11.68
C ASN A 265 -12.72 -35.78 13.17
N ARG A 266 -13.66 -35.63 14.11
CA ARG A 266 -13.40 -35.87 15.55
C ARG A 266 -13.26 -37.36 15.90
N SER A 267 -13.84 -38.25 15.09
CA SER A 267 -13.91 -39.70 15.33
C SER A 267 -12.98 -40.53 14.44
N SER A 268 -12.31 -39.89 13.47
CA SER A 268 -11.50 -40.55 12.44
C SER A 268 -10.31 -39.67 12.03
N ARG A 269 -9.48 -40.16 11.10
CA ARG A 269 -8.39 -39.35 10.52
C ARG A 269 -8.97 -38.15 9.76
N PRO A 270 -8.59 -36.90 10.09
CA PRO A 270 -9.17 -35.70 9.48
C PRO A 270 -8.99 -35.63 7.96
N VAL A 271 -10.01 -35.16 7.24
CA VAL A 271 -9.98 -34.86 5.79
C VAL A 271 -10.80 -33.60 5.53
N GLY A 272 -10.37 -32.77 4.56
CA GLY A 272 -11.17 -31.64 4.08
C GLY A 272 -11.22 -30.41 4.99
N MET A 273 -10.37 -30.32 6.02
CA MET A 273 -10.30 -29.17 6.93
C MET A 273 -9.99 -27.86 6.19
N GLU A 274 -9.00 -27.91 5.28
CA GLU A 274 -8.61 -26.73 4.49
C GLU A 274 -9.70 -26.31 3.49
N ALA A 275 -10.39 -27.27 2.89
CA ALA A 275 -11.54 -26.99 2.03
C ALA A 275 -12.69 -26.34 2.80
N SER A 276 -12.96 -26.80 4.04
CA SER A 276 -13.99 -26.21 4.90
C SER A 276 -13.65 -24.77 5.27
N ARG A 277 -12.39 -24.51 5.66
CA ARG A 277 -11.89 -23.16 5.96
C ARG A 277 -12.03 -22.24 4.75
N ARG A 278 -11.53 -22.66 3.58
CA ARG A 278 -11.63 -21.91 2.33
C ARG A 278 -13.08 -21.61 1.95
N LEU A 279 -13.98 -22.60 2.06
CA LEU A 279 -15.40 -22.42 1.77
C LEU A 279 -16.02 -21.35 2.66
N LEU A 280 -15.83 -21.44 3.98
CA LEU A 280 -16.41 -20.49 4.93
C LEU A 280 -15.86 -19.07 4.70
N THR A 281 -14.55 -18.92 4.51
CA THR A 281 -13.93 -17.63 4.17
C THR A 281 -14.49 -17.06 2.88
N SER A 282 -14.64 -17.86 1.82
CA SER A 282 -15.22 -17.36 0.56
C SER A 282 -16.70 -17.00 0.70
N VAL A 283 -17.48 -17.75 1.48
CA VAL A 283 -18.89 -17.42 1.77
C VAL A 283 -19.01 -16.09 2.49
N GLU A 284 -18.17 -15.85 3.50
CA GLU A 284 -18.12 -14.57 4.23
C GLU A 284 -17.76 -13.41 3.28
N SER A 285 -16.75 -13.57 2.44
CA SER A 285 -16.37 -12.55 1.45
C SER A 285 -17.48 -12.27 0.44
N ILE A 286 -18.17 -13.29 -0.07
CA ILE A 286 -19.30 -13.10 -0.99
C ILE A 286 -20.45 -12.37 -0.30
N GLN A 287 -20.76 -12.72 0.96
CA GLN A 287 -21.78 -12.02 1.74
C GLN A 287 -21.41 -10.55 1.98
N ALA A 288 -20.14 -10.27 2.28
CA ALA A 288 -19.65 -8.90 2.44
C ALA A 288 -19.82 -8.08 1.14
N LEU A 289 -19.49 -8.68 -0.01
CA LEU A 289 -19.69 -8.07 -1.32
C LEU A 289 -21.17 -7.74 -1.58
N ILE A 290 -22.09 -8.67 -1.28
CA ILE A 290 -23.53 -8.47 -1.44
C ILE A 290 -24.04 -7.36 -0.50
N ARG A 291 -23.55 -7.32 0.75
CA ARG A 291 -23.94 -6.30 1.73
C ARG A 291 -23.45 -4.91 1.35
N ALA A 292 -22.30 -4.81 0.68
CA ALA A 292 -21.76 -3.54 0.21
C ALA A 292 -22.51 -2.97 -1.02
N ARG A 293 -23.55 -3.65 -1.50
CA ARG A 293 -24.47 -3.15 -2.54
C ARG A 293 -25.07 -1.82 -2.11
N GLY A 294 -24.74 -0.75 -2.86
CA GLY A 294 -25.29 0.59 -2.65
C GLY A 294 -24.55 1.47 -1.63
N SER A 295 -23.50 0.97 -0.97
CA SER A 295 -22.68 1.76 -0.03
C SER A 295 -21.46 2.45 -0.68
N GLY A 296 -21.50 2.66 -2.00
CA GLY A 296 -20.32 3.09 -2.78
C GLY A 296 -19.39 1.92 -3.12
N LEU A 297 -18.44 2.17 -4.05
CA LEU A 297 -17.52 1.16 -4.55
C LEU A 297 -16.76 0.51 -3.37
N PRO A 298 -16.92 -0.80 -3.11
CA PRO A 298 -16.06 -1.49 -2.16
C PRO A 298 -14.62 -1.37 -2.65
N ALA A 299 -13.71 -0.94 -1.78
CA ALA A 299 -12.29 -0.86 -2.13
C ALA A 299 -11.81 -2.22 -2.66
N GLY A 300 -11.23 -2.24 -3.86
CA GLY A 300 -10.62 -3.43 -4.46
C GLY A 300 -11.44 -4.19 -5.51
N ILE A 301 -12.69 -3.80 -5.81
CA ILE A 301 -13.40 -4.36 -6.97
C ILE A 301 -12.95 -3.67 -8.26
N MET A 302 -12.49 -4.47 -9.22
CA MET A 302 -12.00 -4.03 -10.51
C MET A 302 -13.04 -4.35 -11.59
N LEU A 303 -13.44 -3.35 -12.38
CA LEU A 303 -14.40 -3.54 -13.46
C LEU A 303 -13.91 -4.60 -14.44
N GLY A 304 -14.78 -5.54 -14.82
CA GLY A 304 -14.45 -6.57 -15.80
C GLY A 304 -13.72 -7.80 -15.26
N ARG A 305 -13.47 -7.87 -13.95
CA ARG A 305 -12.88 -9.07 -13.32
C ARG A 305 -13.74 -9.57 -12.17
N ALA A 306 -14.28 -10.78 -12.34
CA ALA A 306 -15.06 -11.44 -11.30
C ALA A 306 -14.19 -11.70 -10.05
N PRO A 307 -14.77 -11.57 -8.83
CA PRO A 307 -14.07 -11.90 -7.59
C PRO A 307 -13.58 -13.35 -7.59
N ALA A 308 -12.33 -13.59 -7.18
CA ALA A 308 -11.74 -14.93 -7.15
C ALA A 308 -12.51 -15.87 -6.21
N GLU A 309 -13.14 -15.30 -5.18
CA GLU A 309 -13.98 -15.95 -4.19
C GLU A 309 -15.15 -16.71 -4.81
N PHE A 310 -15.62 -16.29 -5.99
CA PHE A 310 -16.74 -16.94 -6.68
C PHE A 310 -16.34 -18.33 -7.20
N ALA A 311 -15.15 -18.45 -7.78
CA ALA A 311 -14.61 -19.73 -8.22
C ALA A 311 -14.16 -20.57 -7.01
N GLU A 312 -13.52 -19.92 -6.04
CA GLU A 312 -13.02 -20.56 -4.83
C GLU A 312 -14.14 -21.20 -4.00
N ALA A 313 -15.25 -20.51 -3.79
CA ALA A 313 -16.42 -21.06 -3.07
C ALA A 313 -16.96 -22.33 -3.75
N ARG A 314 -17.06 -22.34 -5.09
CA ARG A 314 -17.54 -23.51 -5.86
C ARG A 314 -16.57 -24.69 -5.73
N LEU A 315 -15.27 -24.45 -5.87
CA LEU A 315 -14.23 -25.49 -5.75
C LEU A 315 -14.15 -26.05 -4.33
N ALA A 316 -14.13 -25.18 -3.32
CA ALA A 316 -14.11 -25.57 -1.91
C ALA A 316 -15.37 -26.35 -1.52
N ALA A 317 -16.55 -25.94 -2.01
CA ALA A 317 -17.80 -26.66 -1.80
C ALA A 317 -17.75 -28.09 -2.36
N ALA A 318 -17.27 -28.27 -3.60
CA ALA A 318 -17.10 -29.60 -4.19
C ALA A 318 -16.12 -30.46 -3.37
N ALA A 319 -15.02 -29.88 -2.90
CA ALA A 319 -14.04 -30.57 -2.07
C ALA A 319 -14.60 -30.99 -0.69
N VAL A 320 -15.42 -30.15 -0.06
CA VAL A 320 -16.11 -30.49 1.21
C VAL A 320 -17.06 -31.67 1.01
N LEU A 321 -17.89 -31.63 -0.04
CA LEU A 321 -18.83 -32.73 -0.34
C LEU A 321 -18.09 -34.04 -0.63
N ALA A 322 -16.97 -33.99 -1.37
CA ALA A 322 -16.13 -35.16 -1.61
C ALA A 322 -15.50 -35.69 -0.31
N ALA A 323 -15.03 -34.80 0.58
CA ALA A 323 -14.48 -35.20 1.89
C ALA A 323 -15.53 -35.89 2.77
N VAL A 324 -16.78 -35.42 2.74
CA VAL A 324 -17.91 -36.06 3.44
C VAL A 324 -18.17 -37.46 2.89
N ASP A 325 -18.15 -37.65 1.57
CA ASP A 325 -18.32 -38.99 0.97
C ASP A 325 -17.18 -39.94 1.38
N VAL A 326 -15.93 -39.46 1.38
CA VAL A 326 -14.79 -40.25 1.87
C VAL A 326 -14.99 -40.68 3.33
N GLN A 327 -15.43 -39.77 4.20
CA GLN A 327 -15.66 -40.11 5.61
C GLN A 327 -16.83 -41.07 5.80
N ARG A 328 -17.90 -40.93 5.02
CA ARG A 328 -19.03 -41.89 5.02
C ARG A 328 -18.55 -43.29 4.65
N ARG A 329 -17.79 -43.42 3.55
CA ARG A 329 -17.24 -44.72 3.13
C ARG A 329 -16.33 -45.35 4.19
N ARG A 330 -15.47 -44.55 4.84
CA ARG A 330 -14.61 -45.02 5.95
C ARG A 330 -15.41 -45.49 7.15
N SER A 331 -16.49 -44.80 7.47
CA SER A 331 -17.37 -45.16 8.59
C SER A 331 -18.13 -46.45 8.31
N SER A 332 -18.59 -46.65 7.06
CA SER A 332 -19.27 -47.87 6.64
C SER A 332 -18.33 -49.07 6.44
N ALA A 333 -17.07 -48.83 6.09
CA ALA A 333 -16.07 -49.88 5.85
C ALA A 333 -15.39 -50.40 7.12
N ARG A 334 -15.68 -49.85 8.30
CA ARG A 334 -15.18 -50.34 9.59
C ARG A 334 -16.03 -51.55 9.98
N PRO A 335 -15.58 -52.81 9.82
CA PRO A 335 -16.35 -53.96 10.25
C PRO A 335 -16.37 -53.98 11.78
N ALA A 336 -17.42 -54.57 12.35
CA ALA A 336 -17.48 -54.97 13.75
C ALA A 336 -16.33 -55.96 14.06
N ALA A 337 -15.14 -55.45 14.32
CA ALA A 337 -14.00 -56.20 14.80
C ALA A 337 -13.77 -55.84 16.27
N ALA A 338 -14.71 -56.24 17.13
CA ALA A 338 -14.52 -56.47 18.56
C ALA A 338 -15.83 -57.00 19.17
N ASP A 339 -16.19 -58.25 18.83
CA ASP A 339 -17.00 -59.12 19.70
C ASP A 339 -16.45 -60.55 19.57
N HIS A 340 -15.17 -60.68 19.91
CA HIS A 340 -14.57 -61.95 20.29
C HIS A 340 -13.89 -61.76 21.65
N THR A 341 -14.71 -61.80 22.69
CA THR A 341 -14.31 -62.32 24.00
C THR A 341 -15.12 -63.57 24.24
N ALA A 342 -14.47 -64.71 23.97
CA ALA A 342 -14.74 -65.98 24.63
C ALA A 342 -14.07 -65.99 26.01
#